data_AF-A0A841YEX3-F1
#
_entry.id   AF-A0A841YEX3-F1
#
_cell.length_a   1.000
_cell.length_b   1.000
_cell.length_c   1.000
_cell.angle_alpha   90.00
_cell.angle_beta   90.00
_cell.angle_gamma   90.00
#
_symmetry.space_group_name_H-M   'P 1'
#
loop_
_entity.id
_entity.type
_entity.pdbx_description
1 polymer ?
#
loop_
_entity_poly.entity_id
_entity_poly.type
_entity_poly.pdbx_seq_one_letter_code
_entity_poly.pdbx_strand_id
1 'polypeptide(L)' 'MPSFKKLAIGWQYQISYKVAKKYKTKRANGFLTKEKAQLAATDMESKIIQDHDF' A
#
# COMPACT_ATOMS: atom_id res chain seq x y z
N MET A 1 5.58 0.10 6.53
CA MET A 1 5.74 1.57 6.40
C MET A 1 5.42 1.97 4.96
N PRO A 2 4.32 2.69 4.73
CA PRO A 2 3.87 3.08 3.39
C PRO A 2 4.73 4.20 2.79
N SER A 3 5.09 4.06 1.52
CA SER A 3 5.85 5.04 0.73
C SER A 3 4.93 5.63 -0.34
N PHE A 4 4.90 6.95 -0.48
CA PHE A 4 4.06 7.64 -1.45
C PHE A 4 4.93 8.33 -2.49
N LYS A 5 4.60 8.15 -3.78
CA LYS A 5 5.33 8.71 -4.90
C LYS A 5 4.36 9.36 -5.89
N LYS A 6 4.66 10.57 -6.34
CA LYS A 6 3.89 11.24 -7.40
C LYS A 6 4.42 10.80 -8.76
N LEU A 7 3.56 10.25 -9.60
CA LEU A 7 3.81 9.88 -10.98
C LEU A 7 3.08 10.85 -11.93
N ALA A 8 3.48 10.85 -13.21
CA ALA A 8 2.80 11.61 -14.26
C ALA A 8 1.31 11.22 -14.42
N ILE A 9 0.98 9.97 -14.08
CA ILE A 9 -0.38 9.41 -14.14
C ILE A 9 -1.19 9.58 -12.84
N GLY A 10 -0.61 10.22 -11.82
CA GLY A 10 -1.22 10.39 -10.49
C GLY A 10 -0.33 9.92 -9.34
N TRP A 11 -0.92 9.70 -8.18
CA TRP A 11 -0.25 9.22 -6.99
C TRP A 11 -0.12 7.69 -6.99
N GLN A 12 1.03 7.22 -6.53
CA GLN A 12 1.32 5.83 -6.25
C GLN A 12 1.63 5.68 -4.77
N TYR A 13 1.10 4.62 -4.15
CA TYR A 13 1.56 4.16 -2.85
C TYR A 13 2.23 2.80 -2.98
N GLN A 14 3.15 2.53 -2.05
CA GLN A 14 3.84 1.26 -1.91
C GLN A 14 3.88 0.87 -0.43
N ILE A 15 3.49 -0.36 -0.14
CA ILE A 15 3.49 -0.92 1.21
C ILE A 15 4.37 -2.15 1.21
N SER A 16 5.41 -2.12 2.03
CA SER A 16 6.28 -3.25 2.28
C SER A 16 5.92 -3.86 3.63
N TYR A 17 5.58 -5.14 3.62
CA TYR A 17 5.14 -5.89 4.79
C TYR A 17 5.79 -7.27 4.83
N LYS A 18 5.94 -7.84 6.01
CA LYS A 18 6.60 -9.13 6.22
C LYS A 18 5.56 -10.22 6.41
N VAL A 19 5.65 -11.25 5.58
CA VAL A 19 4.72 -12.37 5.47
C VAL A 19 5.50 -13.66 5.69
N ALA A 20 5.30 -14.33 6.83
CA ALA A 20 5.88 -15.65 7.10
C ALA A 20 7.37 -15.79 6.68
N LYS A 21 8.21 -14.84 7.14
CA LYS A 21 9.65 -14.68 6.81
C LYS A 21 10.02 -14.11 5.42
N LYS A 22 9.07 -13.88 4.52
CA LYS A 22 9.30 -13.21 3.22
C LYS A 22 8.82 -11.77 3.24
N TYR A 23 9.60 -10.87 2.67
CA TYR A 23 9.15 -9.49 2.43
C TYR A 23 8.28 -9.46 1.19
N LYS A 24 7.03 -9.00 1.33
CA LYS A 24 6.15 -8.71 0.20
C LYS A 24 6.00 -7.21 0.07
N THR A 25 5.87 -6.78 -1.18
CA THR A 25 5.66 -5.38 -1.52
C THR A 25 4.41 -5.28 -2.37
N LYS A 26 3.39 -4.60 -1.85
CA LYS A 26 2.22 -4.20 -2.61
C LYS A 26 2.41 -2.78 -3.10
N ARG A 27 2.05 -2.53 -4.36
CA ARG A 27 2.13 -1.21 -5.00
C ARG A 27 0.80 -0.97 -5.68
N ALA A 28 0.25 0.23 -5.56
CA ALA A 28 -0.93 0.64 -6.31
C ALA A 28 -0.73 2.05 -6.84
N ASN A 29 -1.10 2.26 -8.10
CA ASN A 29 -0.96 3.51 -8.83
C ASN A 29 -2.31 3.99 -9.37
N GLY A 30 -2.36 5.24 -9.83
CA GLY A 30 -3.56 5.82 -10.44
C GLY A 30 -4.46 6.62 -9.48
N PHE A 31 -3.96 7.00 -8.30
CA PHE A 31 -4.73 7.83 -7.38
C PHE A 31 -4.69 9.31 -7.80
N LEU A 32 -5.83 9.95 -7.97
CA LEU A 32 -5.89 11.38 -8.33
C LEU A 32 -5.34 12.29 -7.22
N THR A 33 -5.55 11.92 -5.95
CA THR A 33 -5.14 12.71 -4.79
C THR A 33 -4.35 11.89 -3.77
N LYS A 34 -3.52 12.59 -2.97
CA LYS A 34 -2.74 11.98 -1.89
C LYS A 34 -3.63 11.34 -0.83
N GLU A 35 -4.76 11.95 -0.49
CA GLU A 35 -5.73 11.39 0.46
C GLU A 35 -6.30 10.05 0.00
N LYS A 36 -6.68 9.92 -1.28
CA LYS A 36 -7.13 8.63 -1.83
C LYS A 36 -6.02 7.58 -1.77
N ALA A 37 -4.79 7.98 -2.06
CA ALA A 37 -3.63 7.07 -1.94
C ALA A 37 -3.38 6.66 -0.48
N GLN A 38 -3.55 7.56 0.49
CA GLN A 38 -3.43 7.25 1.92
C GLN A 38 -4.55 6.33 2.40
N LEU A 39 -5.80 6.61 2.04
CA LEU A 39 -6.96 5.81 2.43
C LEU A 39 -6.82 4.37 1.90
N ALA A 40 -6.46 4.24 0.63
CA ALA A 40 -6.23 2.95 0.00
C ALA A 40 -4.99 2.22 0.56
N ALA A 41 -3.97 2.96 1.01
CA ALA A 41 -2.83 2.36 1.71
C ALA A 41 -3.24 1.82 3.08
N THR A 42 -4.03 2.57 3.86
CA THR A 42 -4.54 2.12 5.17
C THR A 42 -5.42 0.88 5.03
N ASP A 43 -6.38 0.90 4.09
CA ASP A 43 -7.23 -0.27 3.80
C ASP A 43 -6.40 -1.50 3.41
N MET A 44 -5.37 -1.29 2.59
CA MET A 44 -4.48 -2.37 2.17
C MET A 44 -3.62 -2.90 3.33
N GLU A 45 -3.08 -2.06 4.22
CA GLU A 45 -2.40 -2.51 5.45
C GLU A 45 -3.35 -3.33 6.33
N SER A 46 -4.59 -2.87 6.56
CA SER A 46 -5.59 -3.63 7.34
C SER A 46 -5.89 -5.00 6.72
N LYS A 47 -6.05 -5.04 5.40
CA LYS A 47 -6.32 -6.29 4.67
C LYS A 47 -5.13 -7.24 4.70
N ILE A 48 -3.92 -6.72 4.64
CA ILE A 48 -2.68 -7.49 4.78
C ILE A 48 -2.57 -8.10 6.18
N ILE A 49 -2.85 -7.32 7.23
CA ILE A 49 -2.79 -7.78 8.62
C ILE A 49 -3.85 -8.88 8.85
N GLN A 50 -5.07 -8.67 8.35
CA GLN A 50 -6.16 -9.63 8.48
C GLN A 50 -5.91 -10.94 7.71
N ASP A 51 -5.29 -10.88 6.52
CA ASP A 51 -4.90 -12.05 5.73
C ASP A 51 -3.76 -12.85 6.38
N HIS A 52 -3.01 -12.24 7.30
CA HIS A 52 -1.83 -12.83 7.95
C HIS A 52 -2.08 -13.42 9.33
N ASP A 53 -3.31 -13.32 9.84
CA ASP A 53 -3.76 -13.89 11.10
C ASP A 53 -4.41 -15.27 10.85
N PHE A 54 -3.60 -16.27 10.51
CA PHE A 54 -4.01 -17.69 10.43
C PHE A 54 -2.85 -18.62 10.80
#